data_AF-W0E9C9-F1
#
_entry.id   AF-W0E9C9-F1
#
_cell.length_a   1.000
_cell.length_b   1.000
_cell.length_c   1.000
_cell.angle_alpha   90.00
_cell.angle_beta   90.00
_cell.angle_gamma   90.00
#
_symmetry.space_group_name_H-M   'P 1'
#
loop_
_entity.id
_entity.type
_entity.pdbx_description
1 polymer ?
#
loop_
_entity_poly.entity_id
_entity_poly.type
_entity_poly.pdbx_seq_one_letter_code
_entity_poly.pdbx_strand_id
1 'polypeptide(L)'
;MTTPTEPADDTPQTSHPTPGDYGIRGSATPESLILEQLSQGPKAQACRRSKAALHQLIRDAEQAHKARSRVGTETCPQCGQPHLAHYRLTERFHLLECAHCGHHGRGTSATAARADAESGVDSGRDWRGATD
;
A
#
# COMPACT_ATOMS: atom_id res chain seq x y z
N MET A 1 38.55 -73.05 28.99
CA MET A 1 37.19 -72.51 29.16
C MET A 1 37.22 -71.08 28.69
N THR A 2 36.76 -70.81 27.47
CA THR A 2 36.76 -69.48 26.84
C THR A 2 35.32 -69.08 26.61
N THR A 3 34.89 -68.00 27.26
CA THR A 3 33.54 -67.44 27.17
C THR A 3 33.37 -66.70 25.84
N PRO A 4 32.28 -66.90 25.08
CA PRO A 4 32.00 -66.11 23.88
C PRO A 4 31.44 -64.73 24.24
N THR A 5 31.93 -63.71 23.53
CA THR A 5 31.48 -62.31 23.57
C THR A 5 30.15 -62.15 22.83
N GLU A 6 29.18 -61.47 23.46
CA GLU A 6 27.90 -61.08 22.85
C GLU A 6 28.07 -60.02 21.74
N PRO A 7 27.22 -60.01 20.70
CA PRO A 7 27.29 -59.02 19.62
C PRO A 7 26.62 -57.70 20.03
N ALA A 8 27.12 -56.59 19.49
CA ALA A 8 26.62 -55.25 19.75
C ALA A 8 25.25 -55.00 19.08
N ASP A 9 24.38 -54.32 19.83
CA ASP A 9 23.06 -53.82 19.42
C ASP A 9 23.23 -52.58 18.53
N ASP A 10 22.89 -52.71 17.25
CA ASP A 10 23.06 -51.69 16.20
C ASP A 10 21.73 -50.96 15.95
N THR A 11 21.11 -50.45 17.02
CA THR A 11 19.90 -49.63 16.92
C THR A 11 20.28 -48.16 16.67
N PRO A 12 19.87 -47.53 15.55
CA PRO A 12 20.16 -46.12 15.31
C PRO A 12 19.49 -45.26 16.38
N GLN A 13 20.29 -44.56 17.18
CA GLN A 13 19.79 -43.54 18.10
C GLN A 13 19.25 -42.37 17.28
N THR A 14 17.92 -42.30 17.12
CA THR A 14 17.27 -41.02 16.79
C THR A 14 17.50 -40.07 17.94
N SER A 15 18.35 -39.07 17.71
CA SER A 15 18.60 -37.98 18.64
C SER A 15 17.28 -37.31 19.02
N HIS A 16 16.97 -37.31 20.32
CA HIS A 16 15.89 -36.50 20.85
C HIS A 16 16.25 -35.02 20.68
N PRO A 17 15.35 -34.16 20.20
CA PRO A 17 15.59 -32.72 20.19
C PRO A 17 15.79 -32.23 21.62
N THR A 18 16.82 -31.43 21.83
CA THR A 18 17.16 -30.85 23.13
C THR A 18 16.07 -29.87 23.58
N PRO A 19 15.77 -29.77 24.89
CA PRO A 19 14.83 -28.79 25.41
C PRO A 19 15.37 -27.37 25.15
N GLY A 20 14.84 -26.72 24.10
CA GLY A 20 15.32 -25.43 23.61
C GLY A 20 15.06 -25.21 22.13
N ASP A 21 14.83 -26.28 21.35
CA ASP A 21 14.55 -26.19 19.91
C ASP A 21 13.12 -25.76 19.56
N TYR A 22 12.24 -25.61 20.56
CA TYR A 22 10.98 -24.89 20.39
C TYR A 22 11.25 -23.39 20.43
N GLY A 23 11.95 -22.88 19.42
CA GLY A 23 11.96 -21.45 19.14
C GLY A 23 10.53 -21.03 18.81
N ILE A 24 9.75 -20.65 19.82
CA ILE A 24 8.45 -20.00 19.66
C ILE A 24 8.72 -18.68 18.95
N ARG A 25 8.70 -18.73 17.61
CA ARG A 25 8.76 -17.57 16.74
C ARG A 25 7.38 -16.91 16.79
N GLY A 26 7.11 -16.19 17.89
CA GLY A 26 5.83 -15.56 18.19
C GLY A 26 4.73 -16.58 18.44
N SER A 27 4.37 -16.81 19.71
CA SER A 27 3.27 -17.73 20.06
C SER A 27 1.95 -17.19 19.52
N ALA A 28 1.51 -17.70 18.38
CA ALA A 28 0.11 -17.61 18.00
C ALA A 28 -0.72 -18.20 19.14
N THR A 29 -1.51 -17.36 19.81
CA THR A 29 -2.42 -17.83 20.85
C THR A 29 -3.60 -18.55 20.18
N PRO A 30 -4.28 -19.49 20.86
CA PRO A 30 -5.51 -20.09 20.34
C PRO A 30 -6.52 -19.03 19.89
N GLU A 31 -6.58 -17.91 20.60
CA GLU A 31 -7.41 -16.75 20.28
C GLU A 31 -6.98 -16.06 18.97
N SER A 32 -5.68 -15.86 18.76
CA SER A 32 -5.18 -15.25 17.51
C SER A 32 -5.46 -16.13 16.30
N LEU A 33 -5.35 -17.46 16.45
CA LEU A 33 -5.69 -18.43 15.41
C LEU A 33 -7.18 -18.45 15.09
N ILE A 34 -8.04 -18.37 16.10
CA ILE A 34 -9.50 -18.25 15.90
C ILE A 34 -9.83 -16.94 15.18
N LEU A 35 -9.22 -15.81 15.58
CA LEU A 35 -9.41 -14.52 14.91
C LEU A 35 -8.96 -14.57 13.44
N GLU A 36 -7.78 -15.12 13.18
CA GLU A 36 -7.24 -15.33 11.83
C GLU A 36 -8.22 -16.14 10.99
N GLN A 37 -8.72 -17.26 11.51
CA GLN A 37 -9.61 -18.16 10.79
C GLN A 37 -10.99 -17.56 10.52
N LEU A 38 -11.55 -16.80 11.46
CA LEU A 38 -12.77 -16.01 11.27
C LEU A 38 -12.56 -14.89 10.23
N SER A 39 -11.38 -14.27 10.21
CA SER A 39 -11.00 -13.27 9.21
C SER A 39 -10.79 -13.90 7.82
N GLN A 40 -10.49 -15.18 7.72
CA GLN A 40 -10.25 -15.87 6.45
C GLN A 40 -11.49 -16.61 5.93
N GLY A 41 -12.56 -16.72 6.72
CA GLY A 41 -13.79 -17.40 6.33
C GLY A 41 -14.50 -16.78 5.10
N PRO A 42 -15.42 -17.53 4.45
CA PRO A 42 -16.07 -17.11 3.20
C PRO A 42 -16.78 -15.74 3.29
N LYS A 43 -17.40 -15.43 4.44
CA LYS A 43 -18.05 -14.13 4.67
C LYS A 43 -17.04 -12.98 4.72
N ALA A 44 -15.91 -13.17 5.40
CA ALA A 44 -14.86 -12.16 5.48
C ALA A 44 -14.15 -11.96 4.14
N GLN A 45 -13.96 -13.03 3.37
CA GLN A 45 -13.46 -12.94 1.99
C GLN A 45 -14.44 -12.20 1.07
N ALA A 46 -15.74 -12.49 1.15
CA ALA A 46 -16.76 -11.76 0.40
C ALA A 46 -16.77 -10.28 0.77
N CYS A 47 -16.70 -9.94 2.07
CA CYS A 47 -16.61 -8.56 2.54
C CYS A 47 -15.38 -7.83 1.99
N ARG A 48 -14.19 -8.45 2.01
CA ARG A 48 -12.97 -7.87 1.41
C ARG A 48 -13.12 -7.61 -0.08
N ARG A 49 -13.69 -8.56 -0.83
CA ARG A 49 -13.93 -8.41 -2.27
C ARG A 49 -14.90 -7.25 -2.54
N SER A 50 -15.99 -7.16 -1.79
CA SER A 50 -16.94 -6.06 -1.91
C SER A 50 -16.29 -4.71 -1.59
N LYS A 51 -15.50 -4.62 -0.51
CA LYS A 51 -14.77 -3.40 -0.16
C LYS A 51 -13.79 -2.99 -1.27
N ALA A 52 -13.01 -3.95 -1.78
CA ALA A 52 -12.09 -3.70 -2.87
C ALA A 52 -12.81 -3.22 -4.14
N ALA A 53 -13.94 -3.83 -4.49
CA ALA A 53 -14.77 -3.43 -5.61
C ALA A 53 -15.34 -2.00 -5.44
N LEU A 54 -15.83 -1.66 -4.25
CA LEU A 54 -16.29 -0.30 -3.95
C LEU A 54 -15.17 0.73 -4.07
N HIS A 55 -13.99 0.44 -3.51
CA HIS A 55 -12.83 1.33 -3.63
C HIS A 55 -12.42 1.51 -5.10
N GLN A 56 -12.50 0.45 -5.91
CA GLN A 56 -12.23 0.55 -7.34
C GLN A 56 -13.24 1.46 -8.05
N LEU A 57 -14.53 1.29 -7.79
CA LEU A 57 -15.58 2.15 -8.36
C LEU A 57 -15.40 3.62 -7.99
N ILE A 58 -15.00 3.91 -6.75
CA ILE A 58 -14.70 5.28 -6.30
C ILE A 58 -13.53 5.85 -7.09
N ARG A 59 -12.41 5.12 -7.19
CA ARG A 59 -11.23 5.56 -7.96
C ARG A 59 -11.56 5.80 -9.43
N ASP A 60 -12.32 4.91 -10.04
CA ASP A 60 -12.73 5.03 -11.44
C ASP A 60 -13.61 6.27 -11.64
N ALA A 61 -14.54 6.53 -10.72
CA ALA A 61 -15.40 7.71 -10.75
C ALA A 61 -14.61 9.01 -10.57
N GLU A 62 -13.66 9.04 -9.65
CA GLU A 62 -12.76 10.18 -9.41
C GLU A 62 -11.88 10.46 -10.62
N GLN A 63 -11.28 9.43 -11.20
CA GLN A 63 -10.44 9.54 -12.40
C GLN A 63 -11.26 10.04 -13.60
N ALA A 64 -12.46 9.50 -13.79
CA ALA A 64 -13.37 9.94 -14.84
C ALA A 64 -13.82 11.39 -14.63
N HIS A 65 -14.10 11.80 -13.39
CA HIS A 65 -14.44 13.18 -13.07
C HIS A 65 -13.26 14.13 -13.35
N LYS A 66 -12.05 13.80 -12.86
CA LYS A 66 -10.82 14.55 -13.17
C LYS A 66 -10.60 14.70 -14.67
N ALA A 67 -10.76 13.62 -15.44
CA ALA A 67 -10.59 13.66 -16.89
C ALA A 67 -11.56 14.65 -17.57
N ARG A 68 -12.84 14.65 -17.17
CA ARG A 68 -13.85 15.60 -17.70
C ARG A 68 -13.60 17.04 -17.28
N SER A 69 -13.00 17.23 -16.10
CA SER A 69 -12.71 18.55 -15.52
C SER A 69 -11.39 19.15 -15.99
N ARG A 70 -10.64 18.48 -16.88
CA ARG A 70 -9.34 18.94 -17.36
C ARG A 70 -9.51 20.12 -18.32
N VAL A 71 -8.81 21.21 -18.02
CA VAL A 71 -8.84 22.45 -18.80
C VAL A 71 -7.61 22.59 -19.69
N GLY A 72 -6.47 22.08 -19.26
CA GLY A 72 -5.23 22.18 -20.03
C GLY A 72 -4.01 21.57 -19.36
N THR A 73 -2.84 21.92 -19.90
CA THR A 73 -1.53 21.57 -19.37
C THR A 73 -0.60 22.76 -19.45
N GLU A 74 0.23 22.90 -18.42
CA GLU A 74 1.21 23.97 -18.28
C GLU A 74 2.60 23.40 -17.94
N THR A 75 3.59 24.29 -17.96
CA THR A 75 4.93 24.01 -17.44
C THR A 75 4.91 23.94 -15.92
N CYS A 76 5.41 22.84 -15.37
CA CYS A 76 5.54 22.63 -13.94
C CYS A 76 6.61 23.58 -13.34
N PRO A 77 6.30 24.35 -12.29
CA PRO A 77 7.27 25.24 -11.66
C PRO A 77 8.41 24.50 -10.94
N GLN A 78 8.22 23.23 -10.55
CA GLN A 78 9.25 22.45 -9.85
C GLN A 78 10.24 21.76 -10.80
N CYS A 79 9.76 21.15 -11.90
CA CYS A 79 10.60 20.33 -12.76
C CYS A 79 10.77 20.88 -14.19
N GLY A 80 10.13 21.99 -14.53
CA GLY A 80 10.21 22.62 -15.86
C GLY A 80 9.57 21.83 -17.01
N GLN A 81 8.93 20.68 -16.74
CA GLN A 81 8.29 19.85 -17.77
C GLN A 81 6.86 20.31 -18.05
N PRO A 82 6.36 20.20 -19.30
CA PRO A 82 5.00 20.56 -19.69
C PRO A 82 3.97 19.49 -19.29
N HIS A 83 4.03 19.05 -18.03
CA HIS A 83 3.23 17.94 -17.48
C HIS A 83 2.37 18.34 -16.29
N LEU A 84 2.18 19.65 -16.05
CA LEU A 84 1.29 20.17 -15.01
C LEU A 84 -0.15 20.25 -15.56
N ALA A 85 -0.96 19.23 -15.28
CA ALA A 85 -2.35 19.23 -15.71
C ALA A 85 -3.19 20.16 -14.84
N HIS A 86 -4.06 20.94 -15.48
CA HIS A 86 -5.01 21.82 -14.80
C HIS A 86 -6.41 21.25 -14.86
N TYR A 87 -7.04 21.16 -13.70
CA TYR A 87 -8.41 20.70 -13.53
C TYR A 87 -9.26 21.79 -12.86
N ARG A 88 -10.47 21.99 -13.38
CA ARG A 88 -11.54 22.77 -12.74
C ARG A 88 -12.60 21.79 -12.25
N LEU A 89 -12.45 21.28 -11.03
CA LEU A 89 -13.35 20.24 -10.49
C LEU A 89 -14.72 20.82 -10.13
N THR A 90 -14.74 22.07 -9.64
CA THR A 90 -15.96 22.84 -9.43
C THR A 90 -15.73 24.30 -9.83
N GLU A 91 -16.76 25.14 -9.75
CA GLU A 91 -16.60 26.58 -10.02
C GLU A 91 -15.58 27.27 -9.12
N ARG A 92 -15.38 26.76 -7.90
CA ARG A 92 -14.50 27.35 -6.88
C ARG A 92 -13.41 26.39 -6.43
N PHE A 93 -13.07 25.40 -7.25
CA PHE A 93 -12.00 24.45 -6.94
C PHE A 93 -11.21 24.09 -8.18
N HIS A 94 -9.97 24.56 -8.19
CA HIS A 94 -8.97 24.27 -9.20
C HIS A 94 -7.84 23.46 -8.59
N LEU A 95 -7.33 22.51 -9.37
CA LEU A 95 -6.26 21.60 -9.00
C LEU A 95 -5.23 21.55 -10.13
N LEU A 96 -3.97 21.63 -9.76
CA LEU A 96 -2.82 21.46 -10.64
C LEU A 96 -2.03 20.24 -10.17
N GLU A 97 -1.73 19.30 -11.06
CA GLU A 97 -0.96 18.09 -10.73
C GLU A 97 0.06 17.79 -11.82
N CYS A 98 1.33 17.66 -11.44
CA CYS A 98 2.41 17.29 -12.33
C CYS A 98 2.54 15.78 -12.39
N ALA A 99 2.32 15.19 -13.57
CA ALA A 99 2.48 13.75 -13.76
C ALA A 99 3.95 13.28 -13.64
N HIS A 100 4.91 14.18 -13.91
CA HIS A 100 6.33 13.85 -13.94
C HIS A 100 7.01 13.89 -12.57
N CYS A 101 6.80 14.95 -11.78
CA CYS A 101 7.47 15.11 -10.48
C CYS A 101 6.50 15.08 -9.27
N GLY A 102 5.20 14.91 -9.49
CA GLY A 102 4.25 14.78 -8.37
C GLY A 102 3.91 16.10 -7.67
N HIS A 103 4.51 17.20 -8.14
CA HIS A 103 4.20 18.52 -7.64
C HIS A 103 2.74 18.89 -7.90
N HIS A 104 2.13 19.62 -6.99
CA HIS A 104 0.73 20.02 -7.11
C HIS A 104 0.45 21.35 -6.41
N GLY A 105 -0.69 21.94 -6.78
CA GLY A 105 -1.25 23.12 -6.13
C GLY A 105 -2.77 23.15 -6.27
N ARG A 106 -3.44 23.85 -5.36
CA ARG A 106 -4.91 23.95 -5.34
C ARG A 106 -5.35 25.35 -4.96
N GLY A 107 -6.52 25.75 -5.43
CA GLY A 107 -7.05 27.06 -5.12
C GLY A 107 -8.49 27.27 -5.60
N THR A 108 -9.09 28.37 -5.15
CA THR A 108 -10.45 28.73 -5.55
C THR A 108 -10.54 29.32 -6.96
N SER A 109 -9.40 29.61 -7.59
CA SER A 109 -9.25 30.05 -8.97
C SER A 109 -8.00 29.43 -9.60
N ALA A 110 -7.87 29.51 -10.93
CA ALA A 110 -6.68 29.07 -11.64
C ALA A 110 -5.40 29.75 -11.11
N THR A 111 -5.45 31.08 -10.94
CA THR A 111 -4.33 31.88 -10.43
C THR A 111 -3.97 31.50 -8.99
N ALA A 112 -4.96 31.25 -8.13
CA ALA A 112 -4.70 30.83 -6.76
C ALA A 112 -4.06 29.43 -6.70
N ALA A 113 -4.54 28.49 -7.52
CA ALA A 113 -3.93 27.17 -7.62
C ALA A 113 -2.50 27.24 -8.14
N ARG A 114 -2.23 28.12 -9.10
CA ARG A 114 -0.89 28.37 -9.63
C ARG A 114 0.04 28.95 -8.58
N ALA A 115 -0.41 29.96 -7.84
CA ALA A 115 0.35 30.56 -6.74
C ALA A 115 0.66 29.54 -5.64
N ASP A 116 -0.29 28.65 -5.30
CA ASP A 116 -0.07 27.55 -4.35
C ASP A 116 0.93 26.52 -4.89
N ALA A 117 0.90 26.20 -6.18
CA ALA A 117 1.91 25.34 -6.79
C ALA A 117 3.30 26.02 -6.70
N GLU A 118 3.42 27.28 -7.07
CA GLU A 118 4.70 28.01 -7.03
C GLU A 118 5.25 28.14 -5.61
N SER A 119 4.39 28.36 -4.61
CA SER A 119 4.80 28.56 -3.22
C SER A 119 5.38 27.32 -2.54
N GLY A 120 5.09 26.11 -3.04
CA GLY A 120 5.70 24.88 -2.52
C GLY A 120 6.61 24.17 -3.50
N VAL A 121 7.26 24.91 -4.39
CA VAL A 121 8.51 24.44 -4.99
C VAL A 121 9.47 24.07 -3.84
N ASP A 122 10.20 22.96 -4.02
CA ASP A 122 11.13 22.40 -3.02
C ASP A 122 10.50 21.96 -1.69
N SER A 123 9.17 21.98 -1.57
CA SER A 123 8.49 21.56 -0.34
C SER A 123 8.37 20.03 -0.21
N GLY A 124 8.88 19.26 -1.16
CA GLY A 124 8.77 17.79 -1.20
C GLY A 124 7.35 17.26 -1.39
N ARG A 125 6.39 18.08 -1.83
CA ARG A 125 4.99 17.67 -2.04
C ARG A 125 4.88 16.76 -3.27
N ASP A 126 4.60 15.47 -3.06
CA ASP A 126 4.32 14.51 -4.14
C ASP A 126 2.95 13.85 -3.93
N TRP A 127 1.98 14.18 -4.77
CA TRP A 127 0.62 13.60 -4.69
C TRP A 127 0.59 12.10 -5.00
N ARG A 128 1.63 11.55 -5.63
CA ARG A 128 1.73 10.11 -5.94
C ARG A 128 2.23 9.30 -4.76
N GLY A 129 2.95 9.95 -3.84
CA GLY A 129 3.45 9.33 -2.61
C GLY A 129 2.40 9.21 -1.50
N ALA A 130 1.21 9.76 -1.70
CA ALA A 130 0.06 9.53 -0.83
C ALA A 130 -0.53 8.14 -1.10
N THR A 131 0.17 7.11 -0.66
CA THR A 131 -0.41 5.76 -0.45
C THR A 131 -0.89 5.65 0.98
N ASP A 132 -2.18 5.29 1.14
CA ASP A 132 -2.90 4.98 2.38
C ASP A 132 -2.09 4.18 3.42
#